data_AF-A0A6F9AJU4-F1
#
_entry.id   AF-A0A6F9AJU4-F1
#
_cell.length_a   1.000
_cell.length_b   1.000
_cell.length_c   1.000
_cell.angle_alpha   90.00
_cell.angle_beta   90.00
_cell.angle_gamma   90.00
#
_symmetry.space_group_name_H-M   'P 1'
#
loop_
_entity.id
_entity.type
_entity.pdbx_description
1 polymer ?
#
loop_
_entity_poly.entity_id
_entity_poly.type
_entity_poly.pdbx_seq_one_letter_code
_entity_poly.pdbx_strand_id
1 'polypeptide(L)'
;MCELVGLTLLGGGIWVSVGGGSFLQVLAPFSTHDMQSVKVGFFCIAIGGVLVLLCVVGCCGAHNESKCLLLLFFSIILIIFIAEVAAGAVALTYSSVAEGILKAWATPVLKNQYGSNLVVTKIWNNTMTELNCCGFTNYTDFTDSYYSEQSE
;
A
#
# COMPACT_ATOMS: atom_id res chain seq x y z
N MET A 1 0.10 -25.31 17.05
CA MET A 1 0.62 -24.08 16.41
C MET A 1 -0.44 -23.34 15.59
N CYS A 2 -1.28 -23.96 14.75
CA CYS A 2 -2.33 -23.20 14.02
C CYS A 2 -3.42 -22.58 14.95
N GLU A 3 -3.64 -23.07 16.17
CA GLU A 3 -4.53 -22.39 17.13
C GLU A 3 -4.03 -20.98 17.51
N LEU A 4 -2.73 -20.81 17.79
CA LEU A 4 -2.17 -19.49 18.08
C LEU A 4 -2.23 -18.55 16.87
N VAL A 5 -1.98 -19.08 15.67
CA VAL A 5 -2.04 -18.29 14.43
C VAL A 5 -3.49 -17.90 14.09
N GLY A 6 -4.44 -18.81 14.31
CA GLY A 6 -5.87 -18.54 14.15
C GLY A 6 -6.38 -17.52 15.17
N LEU A 7 -6.00 -17.65 16.44
CA LEU A 7 -6.41 -16.71 17.49
C LEU A 7 -5.75 -15.33 17.33
N THR A 8 -4.51 -15.26 16.82
CA THR A 8 -3.84 -13.99 16.51
C THR A 8 -4.37 -13.34 15.24
N LEU A 9 -4.75 -14.10 14.21
CA LEU A 9 -5.44 -13.58 13.03
C LEU A 9 -6.87 -13.10 13.36
N LEU A 10 -7.62 -13.88 14.14
CA LEU A 10 -8.96 -13.48 14.59
C LEU A 10 -8.88 -12.29 15.56
N GLY A 11 -7.96 -12.35 16.53
CA GLY A 11 -7.72 -11.27 17.47
C GLY A 11 -7.22 -10.01 16.78
N GLY A 12 -6.29 -10.13 15.83
CA GLY A 12 -5.79 -9.03 15.00
C GLY A 12 -6.86 -8.47 14.06
N GLY A 13 -7.68 -9.32 13.45
CA GLY A 13 -8.81 -8.90 12.59
C GLY A 13 -9.93 -8.22 13.37
N ILE A 14 -10.27 -8.72 14.55
CA ILE A 14 -11.24 -8.09 15.47
C ILE A 14 -10.65 -6.80 16.03
N TRP A 15 -9.37 -6.76 16.43
CA TRP A 15 -8.69 -5.55 16.86
C TRP A 15 -8.66 -4.48 15.77
N VAL A 16 -8.41 -4.86 14.52
CA VAL A 16 -8.50 -3.95 13.36
C VAL A 16 -9.94 -3.50 13.11
N SER A 17 -10.94 -4.37 13.31
CA SER A 17 -12.35 -4.04 13.08
C SER A 17 -12.97 -3.18 14.18
N VAL A 18 -12.56 -3.39 15.43
CA VAL A 18 -13.14 -2.75 16.64
C VAL A 18 -12.26 -1.59 17.15
N GLY A 19 -10.93 -1.72 17.06
CA GLY A 19 -9.93 -0.67 17.33
C GLY A 19 -9.51 0.09 16.08
N GLY A 20 -10.31 -0.02 15.01
CA GLY A 20 -10.03 0.50 13.68
C GLY A 20 -9.61 1.96 13.65
N GLY A 21 -9.95 2.79 14.64
CA GLY A 21 -9.49 4.18 14.70
C GLY A 21 -7.98 4.38 14.48
N SER A 22 -7.11 3.49 14.96
CA SER A 22 -5.63 3.66 14.83
C SER A 22 -5.04 3.05 13.56
N PHE A 23 -5.55 1.89 13.10
CA PHE A 23 -5.10 1.25 11.84
C PHE A 23 -5.82 1.83 10.62
N LEU A 24 -7.10 2.20 10.77
CA LEU A 24 -7.76 3.14 9.86
C LEU A 24 -7.10 4.51 9.94
N GLN A 25 -6.53 5.05 11.02
CA GLN A 25 -5.79 6.33 10.84
C GLN A 25 -4.55 6.21 9.93
N VAL A 26 -4.01 5.00 9.76
CA VAL A 26 -2.95 4.69 8.78
C VAL A 26 -3.50 4.34 7.39
N LEU A 27 -4.74 3.80 7.28
CA LEU A 27 -5.40 3.40 6.01
C LEU A 27 -6.51 4.36 5.49
N ALA A 28 -7.15 5.11 6.36
CA ALA A 28 -8.11 6.19 6.15
C ALA A 28 -7.56 7.35 5.32
N PRO A 29 -6.28 7.74 5.41
CA PRO A 29 -5.74 8.64 4.39
C PRO A 29 -5.84 8.15 2.96
N PHE A 30 -5.92 6.82 2.76
CA PHE A 30 -6.14 6.22 1.44
C PHE A 30 -7.61 5.93 1.14
N SER A 31 -8.52 6.08 2.13
CA SER A 31 -9.93 5.65 2.01
C SER A 31 -10.94 6.78 2.16
N THR A 32 -10.57 7.92 2.75
CA THR A 32 -11.45 9.08 2.91
C THR A 32 -10.83 10.26 2.19
N HIS A 33 -11.30 10.50 0.96
CA HIS A 33 -11.78 11.79 0.45
C HIS A 33 -11.79 11.77 -1.10
N ASP A 34 -13.01 11.96 -1.62
CA ASP A 34 -13.42 12.31 -2.98
C ASP A 34 -12.87 11.49 -4.17
N MET A 35 -13.72 10.53 -4.59
CA MET A 35 -14.02 10.01 -5.94
C MET A 35 -12.90 9.55 -6.90
N GLN A 36 -11.62 9.85 -6.67
CA GLN A 36 -10.50 9.41 -7.52
C GLN A 36 -9.47 8.55 -6.74
N SER A 37 -9.32 8.77 -5.43
CA SER A 37 -8.44 7.99 -4.55
C SER A 37 -9.03 6.65 -4.06
N VAL A 38 -10.35 6.46 -4.26
CA VAL A 38 -11.11 5.27 -3.82
C VAL A 38 -10.58 3.96 -4.45
N LYS A 39 -9.89 4.03 -5.60
CA LYS A 39 -9.31 2.86 -6.26
C LYS A 39 -8.11 2.27 -5.53
N VAL A 40 -7.23 3.10 -4.95
CA VAL A 40 -5.97 2.63 -4.34
C VAL A 40 -6.24 1.97 -2.99
N GLY A 41 -7.06 2.60 -2.14
CA GLY A 41 -7.46 2.03 -0.85
C GLY A 41 -8.18 0.68 -1.01
N PHE A 42 -9.12 0.60 -1.95
CA PHE A 42 -9.81 -0.66 -2.26
C PHE A 42 -8.86 -1.74 -2.79
N PHE A 43 -7.90 -1.39 -3.64
CA PHE A 43 -6.87 -2.31 -4.11
C PHE A 43 -6.00 -2.85 -2.98
N CYS A 44 -5.55 -1.98 -2.07
CA CYS A 44 -4.76 -2.39 -0.90
C CYS A 44 -5.54 -3.32 0.02
N ILE A 45 -6.82 -3.04 0.28
CA ILE A 45 -7.70 -3.92 1.07
C ILE A 45 -7.90 -5.27 0.36
N ALA A 46 -8.14 -5.27 -0.94
CA ALA A 46 -8.32 -6.49 -1.73
C ALA A 46 -7.05 -7.35 -1.73
N ILE A 47 -5.88 -6.76 -1.98
CA ILE A 47 -4.59 -7.45 -1.93
C ILE A 47 -4.33 -7.99 -0.51
N GLY A 48 -4.53 -7.16 0.52
CA GLY A 48 -4.38 -7.58 1.92
C GLY A 48 -5.27 -8.77 2.29
N GLY A 49 -6.52 -8.77 1.84
CA GLY A 49 -7.46 -9.88 2.04
C GLY A 49 -6.99 -11.17 1.37
N VAL A 50 -6.51 -11.09 0.12
CA VAL A 50 -5.96 -12.26 -0.61
C VAL A 50 -4.73 -12.82 0.10
N LEU A 51 -3.83 -11.95 0.59
CA LEU A 51 -2.65 -12.38 1.34
C LEU A 51 -3.02 -13.13 2.64
N VAL A 52 -4.01 -12.63 3.38
CA VAL A 52 -4.51 -13.32 4.58
C VAL A 52 -5.09 -14.69 4.24
N LEU A 53 -5.87 -14.80 3.16
CA LEU A 53 -6.42 -16.08 2.70
C LEU A 53 -5.32 -17.07 2.32
N LEU A 54 -4.30 -16.61 1.56
CA LEU A 54 -3.14 -17.43 1.20
C LEU A 54 -2.41 -17.93 2.45
N CYS A 55 -2.25 -17.09 3.48
CA CYS A 55 -1.63 -17.47 4.75
C CYS A 55 -2.43 -18.55 5.50
N VAL A 56 -3.76 -18.44 5.55
CA VAL A 56 -4.62 -19.45 6.20
C VAL A 56 -4.56 -20.78 5.45
N VAL A 57 -4.64 -20.74 4.12
CA VAL A 57 -4.51 -21.95 3.28
C VAL A 57 -3.13 -22.60 3.47
N GLY A 58 -2.06 -21.81 3.58
CA GLY A 58 -0.73 -22.29 3.91
C GLY A 58 -0.65 -23.00 5.28
N CYS A 59 -1.19 -22.39 6.35
CA CYS A 59 -1.19 -23.02 7.70
C CYS A 59 -2.00 -24.32 7.70
N CYS A 60 -3.21 -24.29 7.12
CA CYS A 60 -4.07 -25.46 7.06
C CYS A 60 -3.46 -26.58 6.20
N GLY A 61 -2.76 -26.25 5.10
CA GLY A 61 -2.08 -27.21 4.24
C GLY A 61 -0.92 -27.91 4.93
N ALA A 62 -0.14 -27.16 5.72
CA ALA A 62 0.94 -27.71 6.53
C ALA A 62 0.41 -28.60 7.66
N HIS A 63 -0.73 -28.24 8.27
CA HIS A 63 -1.31 -29.00 9.37
C HIS A 63 -2.00 -30.30 8.95
N ASN A 64 -2.69 -30.30 7.80
CA ASN A 64 -3.42 -31.48 7.31
C ASN A 64 -2.55 -32.52 6.58
N GLU A 65 -1.21 -32.37 6.57
CA GLU A 65 -0.26 -33.17 5.78
C GLU A 65 -0.69 -33.37 4.31
N SER A 66 -1.56 -32.48 3.81
CA SER A 66 -2.14 -32.58 2.48
C SER A 66 -1.15 -32.04 1.47
N LYS A 67 -0.33 -32.95 0.94
CA LYS A 67 0.69 -32.67 -0.09
C LYS A 67 0.11 -31.87 -1.27
N CYS A 68 -1.14 -32.14 -1.63
CA CYS A 68 -1.83 -31.41 -2.71
C CYS A 68 -2.02 -29.92 -2.39
N LEU A 69 -2.53 -29.58 -1.18
CA LEU A 69 -2.77 -28.19 -0.79
C LEU A 69 -1.45 -27.41 -0.63
N LEU A 70 -0.42 -28.07 -0.07
CA LEU A 70 0.90 -27.48 0.12
C LEU A 70 1.61 -27.22 -1.22
N LEU A 71 1.51 -28.16 -2.18
CA LEU A 71 2.05 -28.00 -3.53
C LEU A 71 1.36 -26.87 -4.28
N LEU A 72 0.03 -26.72 -4.13
CA LEU A 72 -0.73 -25.64 -4.76
C LEU A 72 -0.32 -24.27 -4.20
N PHE A 73 -0.19 -24.16 -2.87
CA PHE A 73 0.32 -22.95 -2.22
C PHE A 73 1.73 -22.59 -2.70
N PHE A 74 2.65 -23.56 -2.68
CA PHE A 74 4.02 -23.34 -3.15
C PHE A 74 4.07 -22.90 -4.62
N SER A 75 3.24 -23.52 -5.47
CA SER A 75 3.17 -23.19 -6.90
C SER A 75 2.65 -21.76 -7.12
N ILE A 76 1.63 -21.32 -6.38
CA ILE A 76 1.11 -19.96 -6.45
C ILE A 76 2.18 -18.95 -6.03
N ILE A 77 2.86 -19.19 -4.90
CA ILE A 77 3.92 -18.31 -4.41
C ILE A 77 5.09 -18.26 -5.39
N LEU A 78 5.47 -19.39 -5.98
CA LEU A 78 6.53 -19.44 -7.00
C LEU A 78 6.17 -18.59 -8.23
N ILE A 79 4.92 -18.67 -8.71
CA ILE A 79 4.44 -17.86 -9.83
C ILE A 79 4.50 -16.37 -9.48
N ILE A 80 4.04 -15.98 -8.28
CA ILE A 80 4.11 -14.59 -7.80
C ILE A 80 5.57 -14.12 -7.74
N PHE A 81 6.48 -14.94 -7.21
CA PHE A 81 7.89 -14.61 -7.13
C PHE A 81 8.53 -14.38 -8.51
N ILE A 82 8.24 -15.25 -9.49
CA ILE A 82 8.73 -15.07 -10.86
C ILE A 82 8.16 -13.79 -11.47
N ALA A 83 6.88 -13.50 -11.26
CA ALA A 83 6.24 -12.28 -11.74
C ALA A 83 6.85 -11.02 -11.08
N GLU A 84 7.14 -11.06 -9.79
CA GLU A 84 7.76 -9.95 -9.05
C GLU A 84 9.19 -9.69 -9.52
N VAL A 85 10.00 -10.74 -9.72
CA VAL A 85 11.35 -10.61 -10.30
C VAL A 85 11.30 -10.04 -11.71
N ALA A 86 10.37 -10.50 -12.55
CA ALA A 86 10.19 -9.96 -13.90
C ALA A 86 9.77 -8.48 -13.87
N ALA A 87 8.81 -8.13 -13.01
CA ALA A 87 8.37 -6.74 -12.83
C ALA A 87 9.51 -5.86 -12.32
N GLY A 88 10.30 -6.33 -11.35
CA GLY A 88 11.48 -5.63 -10.84
C GLY A 88 12.55 -5.44 -11.91
N ALA A 89 12.83 -6.46 -12.72
CA ALA A 89 13.77 -6.35 -13.83
C ALA A 89 13.30 -5.32 -14.89
N VAL A 90 12.01 -5.31 -15.22
CA VAL A 90 11.41 -4.31 -16.12
C VAL A 90 11.50 -2.91 -15.51
N ALA A 91 11.20 -2.75 -14.22
CA ALA A 91 11.27 -1.46 -13.54
C ALA A 91 12.69 -0.89 -13.50
N LEU A 92 13.71 -1.75 -13.31
CA LEU A 92 15.11 -1.34 -13.32
C LEU A 92 15.65 -1.03 -14.72
N THR A 93 15.26 -1.82 -15.72
CA THR A 93 15.69 -1.61 -17.12
C THR A 93 15.03 -0.40 -17.76
N TYR A 94 13.76 -0.13 -17.40
CA TYR A 94 12.99 1.01 -17.88
C TYR A 94 12.72 2.02 -16.76
N SER A 95 13.78 2.43 -16.06
CA SER A 95 13.69 3.39 -14.96
C SER A 95 12.98 4.69 -15.36
N SER A 96 13.21 5.19 -16.58
CA SER A 96 12.54 6.39 -17.11
C SER A 96 11.01 6.23 -17.25
N VAL A 97 10.54 5.03 -17.58
CA VAL A 97 9.10 4.73 -17.64
C VAL A 97 8.53 4.64 -16.24
N ALA A 98 9.24 3.99 -15.31
CA ALA A 98 8.84 3.91 -13.91
C ALA A 98 8.75 5.30 -13.26
N GLU A 99 9.74 6.15 -13.48
CA GLU A 99 9.73 7.56 -13.05
C GLU A 99 8.58 8.35 -13.67
N GLY A 100 8.30 8.14 -14.97
CA GLY A 100 7.17 8.78 -15.64
C GLY A 100 5.82 8.41 -15.03
N ILE A 101 5.60 7.13 -14.72
CA ILE A 101 4.38 6.63 -14.05
C ILE A 101 4.28 7.20 -12.64
N LEU A 102 5.38 7.17 -11.88
CA LEU A 102 5.44 7.72 -10.53
C LEU A 102 5.12 9.22 -10.54
N LYS A 103 5.71 9.99 -11.46
CA LYS A 103 5.45 11.43 -11.59
C LYS A 103 4.01 11.72 -11.95
N ALA A 104 3.45 10.98 -12.90
CA ALA A 104 2.05 11.14 -13.34
C ALA A 104 1.05 10.89 -12.20
N TRP A 105 1.39 10.04 -11.24
CA TRP A 105 0.59 9.80 -10.04
C TRP A 105 0.91 10.80 -8.91
N ALA A 106 2.18 11.04 -8.62
CA ALA A 106 2.62 11.80 -7.44
C ALA A 106 2.38 13.31 -7.58
N THR A 107 2.64 13.90 -8.75
CA THR A 107 2.44 15.35 -8.97
C THR A 107 0.99 15.80 -8.74
N PRO A 108 -0.07 15.17 -9.29
CA PRO A 108 -1.44 15.60 -9.03
C PRO A 108 -1.89 15.32 -7.59
N VAL A 109 -1.38 14.26 -6.95
CA VAL A 109 -1.63 14.01 -5.52
C VAL A 109 -1.01 15.10 -4.68
N LEU A 110 0.25 15.46 -4.93
CA LEU A 110 0.93 16.54 -4.21
C LEU A 110 0.21 17.88 -4.39
N LYS A 111 -0.17 18.25 -5.62
CA LYS A 111 -0.86 19.53 -5.88
C LYS A 111 -2.22 19.66 -5.20
N ASN A 112 -3.03 18.59 -5.21
CA ASN A 112 -4.42 18.66 -4.76
C ASN A 112 -4.61 18.25 -3.30
N GLN A 113 -3.72 17.42 -2.75
CA GLN A 113 -3.94 16.78 -1.44
C GLN A 113 -2.95 17.25 -0.38
N TYR A 114 -1.81 17.83 -0.75
CA TYR A 114 -0.87 18.41 0.21
C TYR A 114 -1.44 19.70 0.81
N GLY A 115 -1.44 19.83 2.13
CA GLY A 115 -2.12 20.89 2.88
C GLY A 115 -3.61 20.61 3.12
N SER A 116 -4.31 19.94 2.19
CA SER A 116 -5.73 19.61 2.32
C SER A 116 -5.95 18.38 3.21
N ASN A 117 -5.24 17.29 2.92
CA ASN A 117 -5.32 16.06 3.68
C ASN A 117 -4.14 15.98 4.67
N LEU A 118 -4.45 15.99 5.98
CA LEU A 118 -3.45 15.98 7.06
C LEU A 118 -2.48 14.80 6.96
N VAL A 119 -2.94 13.66 6.47
CA VAL A 119 -2.11 12.46 6.44
C VAL A 119 -1.25 12.39 5.19
N VAL A 120 -1.78 12.76 4.02
CA VAL A 120 -0.96 12.93 2.81
C VAL A 120 0.14 13.94 3.11
N THR A 121 -0.21 15.05 3.76
CA THR A 121 0.73 16.08 4.21
C THR A 121 1.77 15.49 5.16
N LYS A 122 1.38 14.72 6.17
CA LYS A 122 2.31 14.08 7.12
C LYS A 122 3.26 13.08 6.44
N ILE A 123 2.74 12.24 5.54
CA ILE A 123 3.54 11.26 4.79
C ILE A 123 4.56 11.98 3.92
N TRP A 124 4.12 12.99 3.17
CA TRP A 124 5.01 13.77 2.33
C TRP A 124 6.05 14.54 3.16
N ASN A 125 5.65 15.17 4.26
CA ASN A 125 6.57 15.92 5.11
C ASN A 125 7.63 15.02 5.76
N ASN A 126 7.24 13.84 6.23
CA ASN A 126 8.19 12.83 6.72
C ASN A 126 9.14 12.37 5.60
N THR A 127 8.62 12.10 4.40
CA THR A 127 9.43 11.66 3.25
C THR A 127 10.44 12.73 2.84
N MET A 128 10.00 13.99 2.75
CA MET A 128 10.86 15.15 2.45
C MET A 128 11.93 15.35 3.51
N THR A 129 11.58 15.17 4.79
CA THR A 129 12.53 15.31 5.90
C THR A 129 13.58 14.18 5.90
N GLU A 130 13.14 12.93 5.72
CA GLU A 130 14.03 11.76 5.72
C GLU A 130 14.99 11.78 4.53
N LEU A 131 14.48 12.12 3.34
CA LEU A 131 15.26 12.16 2.10
C LEU A 131 15.93 13.52 1.86
N ASN A 132 15.73 14.49 2.75
CA ASN A 132 16.21 15.87 2.62
C ASN A 132 15.89 16.49 1.23
N CYS A 133 14.67 16.28 0.75
CA CYS A 133 14.19 16.75 -0.55
C CYS A 133 12.94 17.64 -0.40
N CYS A 134 12.55 18.35 -1.47
CA CYS A 134 11.36 19.22 -1.48
C CYS A 134 10.59 19.03 -2.79
N GLY A 135 9.36 18.52 -2.67
CA GLY A 135 8.53 18.13 -3.81
C GLY A 135 8.93 16.79 -4.41
N PHE A 136 8.32 16.43 -5.55
CA PHE A 136 8.63 15.18 -6.25
C PHE A 136 9.83 15.35 -7.20
N THR A 137 9.81 16.42 -8.00
CA THR A 137 10.91 16.86 -8.86
C THR A 137 11.59 18.09 -8.26
N ASN A 138 10.80 19.07 -7.79
CA ASN A 138 11.34 20.34 -7.28
C ASN A 138 10.29 21.10 -6.44
N TYR A 139 10.70 22.21 -5.81
CA TYR A 139 9.77 23.07 -5.07
C TYR A 139 8.66 23.66 -5.95
N THR A 140 8.89 23.73 -7.27
CA THR A 140 7.87 24.16 -8.25
C THR A 140 6.67 23.23 -8.32
N ASP A 141 6.75 22.00 -7.81
CA ASP A 141 5.60 21.11 -7.79
C ASP A 141 4.47 21.62 -6.87
N PHE A 142 4.80 22.54 -5.95
CA PHE A 142 3.83 23.23 -5.08
C PHE A 142 3.25 24.52 -5.68
N THR A 143 3.72 24.97 -6.85
CA THR A 143 3.11 26.16 -7.48
C THR A 143 1.73 25.82 -8.00
N ASP A 144 0.77 26.74 -7.80
CA ASP A 144 -0.63 26.54 -8.14
C ASP A 144 -1.21 25.27 -7.50
N SER A 145 -0.86 25.03 -6.23
CA SER A 145 -1.35 23.92 -5.42
C SER A 145 -2.28 24.42 -4.32
N TYR A 146 -3.07 23.52 -3.74
CA TYR A 146 -3.91 23.85 -2.58
C TYR A 146 -3.11 24.51 -1.45
N TYR A 147 -1.86 24.06 -1.26
CA TYR A 147 -0.97 24.61 -0.23
C TYR A 147 -0.56 26.06 -0.52
N SER A 148 -0.24 26.41 -1.77
CA SER A 148 0.18 27.79 -2.11
C SER A 148 -0.95 28.80 -1.96
N GLU A 149 -2.18 28.41 -2.33
CA GLU A 149 -3.37 29.29 -2.27
C GLU A 149 -3.82 29.58 -0.82
N GLN A 150 -3.44 28.73 0.13
CA GLN A 150 -3.78 28.87 1.54
C GLN A 150 -2.72 29.65 2.34
N SER A 151 -1.56 29.92 1.74
CA SER A 151 -0.44 30.66 2.35
C SER A 151 -0.39 32.15 1.99
N GLU A 152 -1.33 32.63 1.17
CA GLU A 152 -1.61 34.07 0.94
C GLU A 152 -2.66 34.59 1.92
#